data_AF-A0A1V5LC65-F1
#
_entry.id   AF-A0A1V5LC65-F1
#
_cell.length_a   1.000
_cell.length_b   1.000
_cell.length_c   1.000
_cell.angle_alpha   90.00
_cell.angle_beta   90.00
_cell.angle_gamma   90.00
#
_symmetry.space_group_name_H-M   'P 1'
#
loop_
_entity.id
_entity.type
_entity.pdbx_description
1 polymer ?
#
loop_
_entity_poly.entity_id
_entity_poly.type
_entity_poly.pdbx_seq_one_letter_code
_entity_poly.pdbx_strand_id
1 'polypeptide(L)'
;MSKKKEELTFITTTVFALGLFINWLGKQLTKLTKYFPFSLIPDSWYLHYYNRDIAHASDTLIFASFKTNVYFHITSVEKDDNYIFIEGNFYEKYSNKQVNNYLKFIENKYLKGNVSLRKNEDNSIFIFNKEVVNSKLRN
;
A
#
# COMPACT_ATOMS: atom_id res chain seq x y z
N MET A 1 -42.20 -8.94 38.09
CA MET A 1 -41.91 -9.34 36.69
C MET A 1 -41.14 -10.65 36.74
N SER A 2 -41.43 -11.66 35.91
CA SER A 2 -40.81 -12.99 36.04
C SER A 2 -39.33 -12.93 35.63
N LYS A 3 -38.40 -13.47 36.45
CA LYS A 3 -36.95 -13.52 36.18
C LYS A 3 -36.61 -14.01 34.75
N LYS A 4 -37.42 -14.93 34.21
CA LYS A 4 -37.29 -15.40 32.82
C LYS A 4 -37.49 -14.32 31.76
N LYS A 5 -38.35 -13.32 31.99
CA LYS A 5 -38.56 -12.20 31.05
C LYS A 5 -37.37 -11.24 31.05
N GLU A 6 -36.74 -11.02 32.20
CA GLU A 6 -35.56 -10.16 32.32
C GLU A 6 -34.34 -10.80 31.67
N GLU A 7 -34.11 -12.11 31.88
CA GLU A 7 -33.06 -12.87 31.19
C GLU A 7 -33.24 -12.90 29.67
N LEU A 8 -34.48 -13.10 29.19
CA LEU A 8 -34.75 -13.10 27.75
C LEU A 8 -34.54 -11.71 27.12
N THR A 9 -34.85 -10.64 27.87
CA THR A 9 -34.64 -9.25 27.43
C THR A 9 -33.16 -8.90 27.43
N PHE A 10 -32.40 -9.38 28.42
CA PHE A 10 -30.95 -9.21 28.46
C PHE A 10 -30.28 -9.89 27.27
N ILE A 11 -30.60 -11.17 27.02
CA ILE A 11 -30.04 -11.94 25.89
C ILE A 11 -30.36 -11.27 24.54
N THR A 12 -31.61 -10.85 24.32
CA THR A 12 -31.99 -10.19 23.06
C THR A 12 -31.29 -8.84 22.87
N THR A 13 -31.13 -8.06 23.94
CA THR A 13 -30.43 -6.77 23.89
C THR A 13 -28.93 -6.95 23.61
N THR A 14 -28.29 -7.95 24.23
CA THR A 14 -26.87 -8.25 24.01
C THR A 14 -26.60 -8.74 22.58
N VAL A 15 -27.45 -9.62 22.05
CA VAL A 15 -27.32 -10.11 20.65
C VAL A 15 -27.53 -8.97 19.66
N PHE A 16 -28.49 -8.09 19.91
CA PHE A 16 -28.73 -6.92 19.06
C PHE A 16 -27.55 -5.94 19.08
N ALA A 17 -27.00 -5.65 20.26
CA ALA A 17 -25.82 -4.80 20.41
C ALA A 17 -24.58 -5.42 19.72
N LEU A 18 -24.41 -6.74 19.83
CA LEU A 18 -23.32 -7.46 19.15
C LEU A 18 -23.49 -7.41 17.62
N GLY A 19 -24.70 -7.57 17.12
CA GLY A 19 -25.01 -7.43 15.69
C GLY A 19 -24.70 -6.04 15.15
N LEU A 20 -25.07 -4.98 15.89
CA LEU A 20 -24.71 -3.60 15.54
C LEU A 20 -23.20 -3.37 15.56
N PHE A 21 -22.50 -3.94 16.55
CA PHE A 21 -21.04 -3.84 16.66
C PHE A 21 -20.33 -4.54 15.50
N ILE A 22 -20.76 -5.76 15.11
CA ILE A 22 -20.21 -6.48 13.96
C ILE A 22 -20.42 -5.68 12.67
N ASN A 23 -21.60 -5.09 12.48
CA ASN A 23 -21.89 -4.26 11.30
C ASN A 23 -21.03 -2.99 11.27
N TRP A 24 -20.80 -2.36 12.42
CA TRP A 24 -19.92 -1.20 12.54
C TRP A 24 -18.47 -1.59 12.26
N LEU A 25 -17.98 -2.69 12.85
CA LEU A 25 -16.63 -3.20 12.63
C LEU A 25 -16.42 -3.59 11.16
N GLY A 26 -17.40 -4.26 10.54
CA GLY A 26 -17.37 -4.60 9.12
C GLY A 26 -17.19 -3.36 8.23
N LYS A 27 -17.93 -2.28 8.49
CA LYS A 27 -17.77 -1.01 7.76
C LYS A 27 -16.37 -0.39 7.95
N GLN A 28 -15.77 -0.49 9.14
CA GLN A 28 -14.41 -0.01 9.38
C GLN A 28 -13.37 -0.91 8.70
N LEU A 29 -13.56 -2.22 8.74
CA LEU A 29 -12.71 -3.19 8.05
C LEU A 29 -12.77 -2.99 6.54
N THR A 30 -13.93 -2.75 5.94
CA THR A 30 -14.04 -2.44 4.50
C THR A 30 -13.32 -1.14 4.12
N LYS A 31 -13.32 -0.15 5.01
CA LYS A 31 -12.50 1.05 4.81
C LYS A 31 -11.01 0.69 4.89
N LEU A 32 -10.60 -0.06 5.90
CA LEU A 32 -9.22 -0.52 6.08
C LEU A 32 -8.73 -1.38 4.91
N THR A 33 -9.54 -2.29 4.38
CA THR A 33 -9.18 -3.14 3.23
C THR A 33 -9.07 -2.36 1.93
N LYS A 34 -9.79 -1.24 1.78
CA LYS A 34 -9.58 -0.29 0.69
C LYS A 34 -8.20 0.38 0.76
N TYR A 35 -7.67 0.61 1.96
CA TYR A 35 -6.35 1.22 2.18
C TYR A 35 -5.22 0.18 2.23
N PHE A 36 -5.51 -1.04 2.66
CA PHE A 36 -4.59 -2.17 2.76
C PHE A 36 -5.26 -3.42 2.17
N PRO A 37 -5.13 -3.67 0.86
CA PRO A 37 -5.54 -4.95 0.32
C PRO A 37 -4.61 -6.03 0.92
N PHE A 38 -5.15 -6.86 1.81
CA PHE A 38 -4.44 -7.94 2.49
C PHE A 38 -3.79 -8.95 1.52
N SER A 39 -4.14 -8.88 0.23
CA SER A 39 -3.48 -9.61 -0.86
C SER A 39 -2.00 -9.21 -1.08
N LEU A 40 -1.50 -8.14 -0.46
CA LEU A 40 -0.09 -7.71 -0.53
C LEU A 40 0.82 -8.31 0.55
N ILE A 41 0.27 -9.03 1.53
CA ILE A 41 1.01 -9.43 2.75
C ILE A 41 1.82 -10.73 2.59
N PRO A 42 1.36 -11.80 1.91
CA PRO A 42 2.11 -13.06 1.91
C PRO A 42 3.29 -13.10 0.92
N ASP A 43 3.21 -12.42 -0.23
CA ASP A 43 4.29 -12.45 -1.24
C ASP A 43 5.50 -11.56 -0.87
N SER A 44 5.32 -10.59 0.04
CA SER A 44 6.35 -9.60 0.38
C SER A 44 7.40 -10.11 1.37
N TRP A 45 7.08 -11.07 2.25
CA TRP A 45 8.02 -11.53 3.30
C TRP A 45 9.18 -12.38 2.79
N TYR A 46 8.96 -13.26 1.80
CA TYR A 46 10.03 -14.08 1.23
C TYR A 46 10.95 -13.29 0.30
N LEU A 47 10.40 -12.32 -0.45
CA LEU A 47 11.14 -11.39 -1.30
C LEU A 47 11.96 -10.36 -0.50
N HIS A 48 11.49 -9.93 0.67
CA HIS A 48 12.16 -8.95 1.53
C HIS A 48 13.55 -9.37 2.00
N TYR A 49 13.77 -10.68 2.23
CA TYR A 49 14.98 -11.16 2.88
C TYR A 49 16.18 -11.27 1.93
N TYR A 50 15.93 -11.58 0.64
CA TYR A 50 16.98 -11.75 -0.35
C TYR A 50 17.29 -10.50 -1.17
N ASN A 51 16.36 -9.53 -1.26
CA ASN A 51 16.55 -8.30 -2.04
C ASN A 51 16.08 -7.05 -1.27
N ARG A 52 16.85 -6.65 -0.25
CA ARG A 52 16.57 -5.45 0.57
C ARG A 52 16.45 -4.17 -0.25
N ASP A 53 17.23 -4.06 -1.32
CA ASP A 53 17.23 -2.94 -2.25
C ASP A 53 15.89 -2.80 -2.99
N ILE A 54 15.41 -3.92 -3.56
CA ILE A 54 14.08 -4.01 -4.18
C ILE A 54 13.00 -3.67 -3.17
N ALA A 55 13.07 -4.26 -1.98
CA ALA A 55 12.03 -4.08 -0.99
C ALA A 55 11.93 -2.62 -0.53
N HIS A 56 13.06 -1.95 -0.32
CA HIS A 56 13.09 -0.53 0.04
C HIS A 56 12.56 0.39 -1.07
N ALA A 57 12.83 0.05 -2.35
CA ALA A 57 12.26 0.76 -3.49
C ALA A 57 10.73 0.57 -3.56
N SER A 58 10.24 -0.66 -3.47
CA SER A 58 8.81 -1.01 -3.45
C SER A 58 8.08 -0.37 -2.27
N ASP A 59 8.64 -0.45 -1.06
CA ASP A 59 8.10 0.17 0.15
C ASP A 59 7.97 1.68 0.00
N THR A 60 8.89 2.31 -0.75
CA THR A 60 8.79 3.74 -1.00
C THR A 60 7.61 4.09 -1.90
N LEU A 61 7.35 3.29 -2.93
CA LEU A 61 6.17 3.48 -3.77
C LEU A 61 4.88 3.29 -2.97
N ILE A 62 4.83 2.25 -2.14
CA ILE A 62 3.70 1.98 -1.24
C ILE A 62 3.50 3.14 -0.24
N PHE A 63 4.59 3.60 0.38
CA PHE A 63 4.52 4.71 1.33
C PHE A 63 4.10 6.02 0.67
N ALA A 64 4.59 6.29 -0.54
CA ALA A 64 4.14 7.42 -1.34
C ALA A 64 2.62 7.32 -1.61
N SER A 65 2.10 6.11 -1.83
CA SER A 65 0.68 5.91 -2.10
C SER A 65 -0.18 6.31 -0.92
N PHE A 66 0.26 5.96 0.29
CA PHE A 66 -0.39 6.41 1.52
C PHE A 66 -0.31 7.93 1.72
N LYS A 67 0.83 8.54 1.40
CA LYS A 67 1.05 9.97 1.63
C LYS A 67 0.33 10.88 0.65
N THR A 68 0.13 10.44 -0.60
CA THR A 68 -0.47 11.27 -1.64
C THR A 68 -1.85 10.78 -2.09
N ASN A 69 -2.35 9.68 -1.52
CA ASN A 69 -3.61 9.05 -1.91
C ASN A 69 -3.67 8.69 -3.41
N VAL A 70 -2.55 8.19 -3.94
CA VAL A 70 -2.37 7.74 -5.32
C VAL A 70 -1.89 6.30 -5.27
N TYR A 71 -2.71 5.35 -5.69
CA TYR A 71 -2.39 3.94 -5.56
C TYR A 71 -1.68 3.43 -6.80
N PHE A 72 -0.48 2.88 -6.60
CA PHE A 72 0.31 2.23 -7.63
C PHE A 72 0.39 0.74 -7.33
N HIS A 73 -0.19 -0.07 -8.21
CA HIS A 73 -0.19 -1.52 -8.13
C HIS A 73 1.04 -2.08 -8.86
N ILE A 74 1.97 -2.65 -8.11
CA ILE A 74 3.20 -3.26 -8.64
C ILE A 74 2.85 -4.60 -9.28
N THR A 75 3.25 -4.79 -10.54
CA THR A 75 3.02 -6.03 -11.30
C THR A 75 4.30 -6.83 -11.48
N SER A 76 5.43 -6.17 -11.66
CA SER A 76 6.73 -6.81 -11.83
C SER A 76 7.85 -5.97 -11.21
N VAL A 77 8.90 -6.66 -10.77
CA VAL A 77 10.12 -6.02 -10.30
C VAL A 77 11.32 -6.72 -10.90
N GLU A 78 12.16 -5.95 -11.57
CA GLU A 78 13.42 -6.39 -12.14
C GLU A 78 14.57 -5.52 -11.60
N LYS A 79 15.80 -6.02 -11.66
CA LYS A 79 16.99 -5.22 -11.37
C LYS A 79 18.15 -5.64 -12.23
N ASP A 80 19.03 -4.68 -12.49
CA ASP A 80 20.35 -4.92 -13.04
C ASP A 80 21.43 -4.49 -12.02
N ASP A 81 22.66 -4.33 -12.50
CA ASP A 81 23.79 -3.93 -11.67
C ASP A 81 23.59 -2.55 -11.04
N ASN A 82 22.92 -1.62 -11.75
CA ASN A 82 22.86 -0.19 -11.42
C ASN A 82 21.45 0.28 -11.04
N TYR A 83 20.41 -0.39 -11.53
CA TYR A 83 19.04 0.08 -11.45
C TYR A 83 18.06 -0.99 -10.96
N ILE A 84 16.97 -0.53 -10.35
CA ILE A 84 15.81 -1.33 -9.98
C ILE A 84 14.63 -0.79 -10.80
N PHE A 85 13.98 -1.69 -11.53
CA PHE A 85 12.83 -1.41 -12.37
C PHE A 85 11.58 -1.97 -11.68
N ILE A 86 10.64 -1.10 -11.32
CA ILE A 86 9.35 -1.49 -10.74
C ILE A 86 8.27 -1.12 -11.74
N GLU A 87 7.71 -2.14 -12.38
CA GLU A 87 6.60 -2.01 -13.30
C GLU A 87 5.27 -2.14 -12.55
N GLY A 88 4.28 -1.37 -12.98
CA GLY A 88 2.96 -1.42 -12.41
C GLY A 88 1.99 -0.42 -13.01
N ASN A 89 0.81 -0.36 -12.42
CA ASN A 89 -0.30 0.45 -12.88
C ASN A 89 -0.90 1.30 -11.79
N PHE A 90 -1.29 2.51 -12.15
CA PHE A 90 -2.15 3.30 -11.27
C PHE A 90 -3.53 2.65 -11.20
N TYR A 91 -4.02 2.42 -10.00
CA TYR A 91 -5.29 1.71 -9.78
C TYR A 91 -6.49 2.40 -10.43
N GLU A 92 -6.47 3.74 -10.45
CA GLU A 92 -7.48 4.58 -11.08
C GLU A 92 -6.83 5.65 -11.96
N LYS A 93 -7.63 6.32 -12.79
CA LYS A 93 -7.19 7.49 -13.55
C LYS A 93 -7.01 8.69 -12.62
N TYR A 94 -5.77 8.92 -12.17
CA TYR A 94 -5.42 10.11 -11.39
C TYR A 94 -5.13 11.30 -12.29
N SER A 95 -5.39 12.51 -11.77
CA SER A 95 -5.00 13.74 -12.46
C SER A 95 -3.46 13.86 -12.54
N ASN A 96 -2.95 14.52 -13.58
CA ASN A 96 -1.52 14.78 -13.72
C ASN A 96 -0.91 15.47 -12.48
N LYS A 97 -1.69 16.33 -11.80
CA LYS A 97 -1.26 16.98 -10.55
C LYS A 97 -1.02 15.97 -9.43
N GLN A 98 -1.91 14.99 -9.27
CA GLN A 98 -1.78 13.94 -8.26
C GLN A 98 -0.58 13.04 -8.55
N VAL A 99 -0.42 12.58 -9.79
CA VAL A 99 0.72 11.76 -10.21
C VAL A 99 2.04 12.52 -10.03
N ASN A 100 2.07 13.81 -10.36
CA ASN A 100 3.26 14.64 -10.14
C ASN A 100 3.60 14.83 -8.66
N ASN A 101 2.59 14.95 -7.79
CA ASN A 101 2.83 15.00 -6.34
C ASN A 101 3.37 13.68 -5.80
N TYR A 102 2.86 12.55 -6.30
CA TYR A 102 3.38 11.21 -6.02
C TYR A 102 4.85 11.09 -6.42
N LEU A 103 5.19 11.50 -7.64
CA LEU A 103 6.57 11.51 -8.13
C LEU A 103 7.51 12.38 -7.30
N LYS A 104 7.11 13.63 -7.02
CA LYS A 104 7.89 14.55 -6.18
C LYS A 104 8.16 14.00 -4.79
N PHE A 105 7.19 13.30 -4.21
CA PHE A 105 7.36 12.67 -2.91
C PHE A 105 8.47 11.61 -2.95
N ILE A 106 8.49 10.78 -3.99
CA ILE A 106 9.50 9.73 -4.18
C ILE A 106 10.88 10.36 -4.47
N GLU A 107 10.94 11.36 -5.35
CA GLU A 107 12.19 12.08 -5.67
C GLU A 107 12.80 12.75 -4.43
N ASN A 108 11.98 13.34 -3.56
CA ASN A 108 12.47 13.94 -2.31
C ASN A 108 13.12 12.92 -1.38
N LYS A 109 12.71 11.65 -1.42
CA LYS A 109 13.28 10.58 -0.59
C LYS A 109 14.64 10.08 -1.13
N TYR A 110 14.83 10.08 -2.45
CA TYR A 110 16.03 9.55 -3.11
C TYR A 110 16.91 10.60 -3.80
N LEU A 111 16.68 11.88 -3.57
CA LEU A 111 17.28 13.00 -4.30
C LEU A 111 16.84 13.04 -5.78
N LYS A 112 16.63 14.26 -6.29
CA LYS A 112 16.14 14.51 -7.64
C LYS A 112 17.08 13.90 -8.68
N GLY A 113 16.53 13.15 -9.64
CA GLY A 113 17.28 12.51 -10.74
C GLY A 113 17.68 11.05 -10.51
N ASN A 114 17.51 10.52 -9.30
CA ASN A 114 17.80 9.11 -8.98
C ASN A 114 16.58 8.19 -9.07
N VAL A 115 15.42 8.77 -9.37
CA VAL A 115 14.20 8.06 -9.70
C VAL A 115 13.60 8.69 -10.94
N SER A 116 13.16 7.86 -11.88
CA SER A 116 12.42 8.32 -13.06
C SER A 116 11.19 7.45 -13.29
N LEU A 117 10.20 8.01 -14.00
CA LEU A 117 9.00 7.30 -14.42
C LEU A 117 8.96 7.24 -15.94
N ARG A 118 9.00 6.03 -16.48
CA ARG A 118 8.74 5.76 -17.90
C ARG A 118 7.31 5.24 -18.06
N LYS A 119 6.61 5.70 -19.07
CA LYS A 119 5.31 5.13 -19.46
C LYS A 119 5.51 4.20 -20.66
N ASN A 120 4.95 3.01 -20.57
CA ASN A 120 4.69 2.08 -21.66
C ASN A 120 3.19 2.17 -22.02
N GLU A 121 2.74 1.50 -23.10
CA GLU A 121 1.36 1.57 -23.60
C GLU A 121 0.34 1.25 -22.49
N ASP A 122 0.56 0.18 -21.75
CA ASP A 122 -0.34 -0.26 -20.68
C ASP A 122 0.21 -0.03 -19.27
N ASN A 123 1.53 0.17 -19.11
CA ASN A 123 2.19 0.14 -17.81
C ASN A 123 3.04 1.39 -17.52
N SER A 124 3.27 1.67 -16.23
CA SER A 124 4.26 2.66 -15.79
C SER A 124 5.42 1.95 -15.08
N ILE A 125 6.64 2.37 -15.40
CA ILE A 125 7.87 1.77 -14.88
C ILE A 125 8.63 2.83 -14.10
N PHE A 126 8.79 2.59 -12.80
CA PHE A 126 9.69 3.35 -11.96
C PHE A 126 11.10 2.78 -12.05
N ILE A 127 12.07 3.64 -12.29
CA ILE A 127 13.48 3.27 -12.39
C ILE A 127 14.23 3.95 -11.27
N PHE A 128 14.78 3.16 -10.34
CA PHE A 128 15.54 3.65 -9.18
C PHE A 128 17.03 3.37 -9.36
N ASN A 129 17.88 4.34 -9.05
CA ASN A 129 19.32 4.11 -8.92
C ASN A 129 19.61 3.31 -7.63
N LYS A 130 20.20 2.12 -7.79
CA LYS A 130 20.46 1.17 -6.71
C LYS A 130 21.50 1.65 -5.72
N GLU A 131 22.52 2.40 -6.17
CA GLU A 131 23.54 2.97 -5.27
C GLU A 131 22.88 3.89 -4.24
N VAL A 132 21.95 4.72 -4.71
CA VAL A 132 21.24 5.68 -3.86
C VAL A 132 20.24 4.98 -2.94
N VAL A 133 19.53 3.96 -3.43
CA VAL A 133 18.66 3.12 -2.57
C VAL A 133 19.48 2.46 -1.45
N ASN A 134 20.64 1.88 -1.80
CA ASN A 134 21.51 1.22 -0.83
C ASN A 134 22.15 2.18 0.17
N SER A 135 22.49 3.42 -0.23
CA SER A 135 22.99 4.44 0.69
C SER A 135 21.98 4.77 1.80
N LYS A 136 20.67 4.71 1.49
CA LYS A 136 19.60 4.95 2.45
C LYS A 136 19.36 3.78 3.40
N LEU A 137 19.77 2.57 3.04
CA LEU A 137 19.70 1.39 3.90
C LEU A 137 20.83 1.35 4.96
N ARG A 138 21.90 2.13 4.77
CA ARG A 138 23.07 2.16 5.67
C ARG A 138 22.98 3.21 6.78
N ASN A 139 22.02 4.13 6.68
CA ASN A 139 21.78 5.22 7.64
C ASN A 139 20.53 4.93 8.49
#